data_AF-A0A3S8ZNK0-F1
#
_entry.id   AF-A0A3S8ZNK0-F1
#
_cell.length_a   1.000
_cell.length_b   1.000
_cell.length_c   1.000
_cell.angle_alpha   90.00
_cell.angle_beta   90.00
_cell.angle_gamma   90.00
#
_symmetry.space_group_name_H-M   'P 1'
#
loop_
_entity.id
_entity.type
_entity.pdbx_description
1 polymer ?
#
loop_
_entity_poly.entity_id
_entity_poly.type
_entity_poly.pdbx_seq_one_letter_code
_entity_poly.pdbx_strand_id
1 'polypeptide(L)'
;MMAVIYKMVFCGLVVFFLTISMNADAAGGFQTGLSIKKIRVVGDFQGEMYDNSIELWVSPNLNLPSHLKCTSPMIVYIDAKNKHLIAAAYLAFSMSKKIDIYVDDVLPIRGMSCEVSYLDISDQ
;
A
#
# COMPACT_ATOMS: atom_id res chain seq x y z
N MET A 1 -11.09 -46.92 -32.63
CA MET A 1 -9.98 -45.93 -32.71
C MET A 1 -10.44 -44.48 -32.52
N MET A 2 -11.60 -44.07 -33.02
CA MET A 2 -12.13 -42.68 -32.86
C MET A 2 -12.39 -42.23 -31.41
N ALA A 3 -12.80 -43.12 -30.49
CA ALA A 3 -13.13 -42.75 -29.11
C ALA A 3 -11.91 -42.32 -28.26
N VAL A 4 -10.70 -42.77 -28.62
CA VAL A 4 -9.45 -42.44 -27.89
C VAL A 4 -8.99 -41.01 -28.24
N ILE A 5 -9.20 -40.60 -29.49
CA ILE A 5 -8.84 -39.27 -29.99
C ILE A 5 -9.71 -38.19 -29.29
N TYR A 6 -11.00 -38.48 -29.07
CA TYR A 6 -11.91 -37.55 -28.38
C TYR A 6 -11.51 -37.30 -26.91
N LYS A 7 -11.04 -38.33 -26.19
CA LYS A 7 -10.56 -38.21 -24.81
C LYS A 7 -9.28 -37.38 -24.69
N MET A 8 -8.35 -37.52 -25.65
CA MET A 8 -7.10 -36.74 -25.65
C MET A 8 -7.35 -35.27 -26.02
N VAL A 9 -8.25 -34.99 -26.97
CA VAL A 9 -8.63 -33.62 -27.34
C VAL A 9 -9.38 -32.92 -26.21
N PHE A 10 -10.29 -33.63 -25.53
CA PHE A 10 -11.02 -33.06 -24.38
C PHE A 10 -10.10 -32.76 -23.19
N CYS A 11 -9.08 -33.58 -22.95
CA CYS A 11 -8.11 -33.35 -21.88
C CYS A 11 -7.15 -32.18 -22.21
N GLY A 12 -6.73 -32.04 -23.47
CA GLY A 12 -5.88 -30.93 -23.91
C GLY A 12 -6.56 -29.55 -23.83
N LEU A 13 -7.87 -29.51 -24.11
CA LEU A 13 -8.65 -28.25 -24.08
C LEU A 13 -8.89 -27.75 -22.65
N VAL A 14 -9.02 -28.65 -21.67
CA VAL A 14 -9.20 -28.29 -20.25
C VAL A 14 -7.90 -27.73 -19.64
N VAL A 15 -6.73 -28.27 -20.01
CA VAL A 15 -5.43 -27.75 -19.52
C VAL A 15 -5.13 -26.36 -20.10
N PHE A 16 -5.54 -26.09 -21.34
CA PHE A 16 -5.34 -24.77 -21.98
C PHE A 16 -6.16 -23.64 -21.32
N PHE A 17 -7.33 -23.95 -20.75
CA PHE A 17 -8.14 -22.96 -20.01
C PHE A 17 -7.57 -22.64 -18.61
N LEU A 18 -6.79 -23.55 -18.01
CA LEU A 18 -6.20 -23.35 -16.68
C LEU A 18 -4.93 -22.51 -16.70
N THR A 19 -4.34 -22.24 -17.88
CA THR A 19 -3.14 -21.41 -18.02
C THR A 19 -3.42 -19.95 -18.34
N ILE A 20 -4.69 -19.52 -18.36
CA ILE A 20 -5.05 -18.10 -18.45
C ILE A 20 -4.71 -17.49 -17.09
N SER A 21 -3.46 -17.07 -16.96
CA SER A 21 -2.92 -16.39 -15.80
C SER A 21 -3.61 -15.03 -15.73
N MET A 22 -4.64 -14.93 -14.89
CA MET A 22 -5.19 -13.63 -14.55
C MET A 22 -4.06 -12.88 -13.83
N ASN A 23 -3.69 -11.71 -14.35
CA ASN A 23 -2.77 -10.83 -13.64
C ASN A 23 -3.40 -10.54 -12.28
N ALA A 24 -2.78 -11.02 -11.21
CA ALA A 24 -3.14 -10.62 -9.87
C ALA A 24 -2.74 -9.15 -9.74
N ASP A 25 -3.73 -8.26 -9.83
CA ASP A 25 -3.51 -6.85 -9.53
C ASP A 25 -3.18 -6.77 -8.04
N ALA A 26 -1.96 -6.33 -7.72
CA ALA A 26 -1.57 -6.17 -6.34
C ALA A 26 -2.37 -4.99 -5.79
N ALA A 27 -3.25 -5.22 -4.81
CA ALA A 27 -4.13 -4.18 -4.28
C ALA A 27 -3.39 -3.04 -3.54
N GLY A 28 -2.06 -3.05 -3.48
CA GLY A 28 -1.28 -2.10 -2.71
C GLY A 28 0.21 -2.18 -2.98
N GLY A 29 0.94 -1.28 -2.32
CA GLY A 29 2.39 -1.12 -2.48
C GLY A 29 3.11 -1.19 -1.14
N PHE A 30 4.24 -1.89 -1.13
CA PHE A 30 5.14 -1.97 0.02
C PHE A 30 6.41 -1.17 -0.24
N GLN A 31 6.89 -0.44 0.77
CA GLN A 31 8.17 0.24 0.71
C GLN A 31 8.90 0.17 2.05
N THR A 32 10.20 -0.10 1.98
CA THR A 32 11.07 -0.26 3.15
C THR A 32 12.05 0.89 3.35
N GLY A 33 12.57 0.99 4.57
CA GLY A 33 13.72 1.82 4.90
C GLY A 33 13.46 3.32 4.88
N LEU A 34 12.22 3.73 5.11
CA LEU A 34 11.81 5.14 5.13
C LEU A 34 12.16 5.77 6.47
N SER A 35 12.66 7.00 6.45
CA SER A 35 12.85 7.83 7.64
C SER A 35 11.71 8.83 7.74
N ILE A 36 11.04 8.89 8.89
CA ILE A 36 10.08 9.94 9.19
C ILE A 36 10.83 11.26 9.41
N LYS A 37 10.52 12.28 8.61
CA LYS A 37 11.11 13.62 8.70
C LYS A 37 10.23 14.59 9.47
N LYS A 38 8.92 14.41 9.41
CA LYS A 38 7.94 15.26 10.10
C LYS A 38 6.64 14.49 10.28
N ILE A 39 6.03 14.66 11.46
CA ILE A 39 4.67 14.22 11.75
C ILE A 39 3.82 15.47 11.90
N ARG A 40 2.70 15.55 11.18
CA ARG A 40 1.78 16.70 11.27
C ARG A 40 0.35 16.21 11.46
N VAL A 41 -0.32 16.75 12.47
CA VAL A 41 -1.78 16.60 12.59
C VAL A 41 -2.41 17.54 11.57
N VAL A 42 -3.34 17.02 10.77
CA VAL A 42 -4.13 17.83 9.85
C VAL A 42 -5.53 17.91 10.45
N GLY A 43 -5.94 19.13 10.81
CA GLY A 43 -7.33 19.41 11.18
C GLY A 43 -8.16 19.68 9.93
N ASP A 44 -9.30 20.34 10.10
CA ASP A 44 -10.12 20.81 8.98
C ASP A 44 -9.34 21.87 8.18
N PHE A 45 -8.68 21.42 7.13
CA PHE A 45 -7.92 22.23 6.20
C PHE A 45 -8.34 21.79 4.79
N GLN A 46 -9.07 22.63 4.06
CA GLN A 46 -9.74 22.25 2.80
C GLN A 46 -10.94 21.30 2.97
N GLY A 47 -11.70 21.43 4.06
CA GLY A 47 -12.89 20.63 4.34
C GLY A 47 -12.54 19.22 4.83
N GLU A 48 -13.48 18.29 4.67
CA GLU A 48 -13.38 16.91 5.20
C GLU A 48 -12.27 16.07 4.55
N MET A 49 -11.53 16.59 3.55
CA MET A 49 -10.50 15.84 2.81
C MET A 49 -9.41 15.26 3.71
N TYR A 50 -9.00 16.00 4.74
CA TYR A 50 -7.92 15.58 5.65
C TYR A 50 -8.39 15.32 7.07
N ASP A 51 -9.71 15.31 7.28
CA ASP A 51 -10.27 15.09 8.59
C ASP A 51 -9.81 13.78 9.19
N ASN A 52 -9.55 13.84 10.50
CA ASN A 52 -9.13 12.69 11.28
C ASN A 52 -7.90 12.00 10.67
N SER A 53 -6.88 12.76 10.26
CA SER A 53 -5.66 12.18 9.70
C SER A 53 -4.38 12.78 10.28
N ILE A 54 -3.33 11.98 10.27
CA ILE A 54 -1.96 12.38 10.59
C ILE A 54 -1.11 12.19 9.36
N GLU A 55 -0.43 13.24 8.93
CA GLU A 55 0.57 13.18 7.89
C GLU A 55 1.91 12.68 8.43
N LEU A 56 2.50 11.76 7.68
CA LEU A 56 3.89 11.38 7.80
C LEU A 56 4.64 11.84 6.55
N TRP A 57 5.62 12.71 6.76
CA TRP A 57 6.56 13.11 5.73
C TRP A 57 7.76 12.19 5.80
N VAL A 58 8.07 11.50 4.70
CA VAL A 58 9.08 10.45 4.65
C VAL A 58 10.24 10.80 3.72
N SER A 59 11.38 10.13 3.93
CA SER A 59 12.56 10.21 3.08
C SER A 59 13.30 8.86 3.12
N PRO A 60 13.78 8.31 1.99
CA PRO A 60 13.71 8.84 0.63
C PRO A 60 12.27 8.93 0.09
N ASN A 61 12.12 9.47 -1.12
CA ASN A 61 10.80 9.57 -1.75
C ASN A 61 10.15 8.18 -1.87
N LEU A 62 8.83 8.19 -1.85
CA LEU A 62 8.00 7.03 -2.11
C LEU A 62 8.24 6.54 -3.54
N ASN A 63 8.56 5.25 -3.67
CA ASN A 63 8.71 4.53 -4.92
C ASN A 63 7.64 3.45 -4.98
N LEU A 64 6.41 3.92 -4.99
CA LEU A 64 5.21 3.10 -5.00
C LEU A 64 4.88 2.64 -6.44
N PRO A 65 4.25 1.46 -6.61
CA PRO A 65 3.87 0.98 -7.94
C PRO A 65 3.00 1.97 -8.71
N SER A 66 3.21 2.08 -10.03
CA SER A 66 2.51 3.06 -10.86
C SER A 66 1.02 2.78 -11.09
N HIS A 67 0.54 1.59 -10.73
CA HIS A 67 -0.89 1.27 -10.77
C HIS A 67 -1.65 1.91 -9.60
N LEU A 68 -0.95 2.32 -8.54
CA LEU A 68 -1.58 2.95 -7.39
C LEU A 68 -2.13 4.33 -7.76
N LYS A 69 -3.31 4.64 -7.21
CA LYS A 69 -4.02 5.91 -7.51
C LYS A 69 -3.40 7.12 -6.81
N CYS A 70 -2.63 6.89 -5.75
CA CYS A 70 -1.92 7.94 -5.03
C CYS A 70 -0.55 8.21 -5.67
N THR A 71 -0.17 9.50 -5.74
CA THR A 71 1.00 9.97 -6.50
C THR A 71 1.94 10.86 -5.67
N SER A 72 1.60 11.15 -4.43
CA SER A 72 2.44 11.97 -3.55
C SER A 72 3.80 11.29 -3.31
N PRO A 73 4.92 11.98 -3.58
CA PRO A 73 6.24 11.35 -3.51
C PRO A 73 6.83 11.34 -2.11
N MET A 74 6.24 12.02 -1.12
CA MET A 74 6.89 12.24 0.19
C MET A 74 5.92 12.17 1.37
N ILE A 75 4.62 12.08 1.12
CA ILE A 75 3.61 12.18 2.18
C ILE A 75 2.73 10.93 2.11
N VAL A 76 2.54 10.31 3.27
CA VAL A 76 1.50 9.31 3.53
C VAL A 76 0.68 9.73 4.73
N TYR A 77 -0.54 9.21 4.85
CA TYR A 77 -1.45 9.55 5.92
C TYR A 77 -1.79 8.32 6.76
N ILE A 78 -1.99 8.53 8.05
CA ILE A 78 -2.59 7.56 8.96
C ILE A 78 -3.94 8.09 9.39
N ASP A 79 -4.99 7.29 9.24
CA ASP A 79 -6.30 7.57 9.83
C ASP A 79 -6.18 7.65 11.36
N ALA A 80 -6.71 8.72 11.95
CA ALA A 80 -6.66 8.99 13.38
C ALA A 80 -7.31 7.88 14.22
N LYS A 81 -8.15 7.01 13.67
CA LYS A 81 -8.68 5.83 14.37
C LYS A 81 -7.59 4.79 14.66
N ASN A 82 -6.53 4.73 13.85
CA ASN A 82 -5.45 3.75 13.96
C ASN A 82 -4.37 4.21 14.96
N LYS A 83 -4.76 4.35 16.24
CA LYS A 83 -3.88 4.85 17.31
C LYS A 83 -2.58 4.05 17.48
N HIS A 84 -2.60 2.75 17.17
CA HIS A 84 -1.41 1.89 17.23
C HIS A 84 -0.38 2.25 16.15
N LEU A 85 -0.81 2.52 14.91
CA LEU A 85 0.09 2.99 13.85
C LEU A 85 0.67 4.37 14.17
N ILE A 86 -0.15 5.26 14.75
CA ILE A 86 0.28 6.59 15.19
C ILE A 86 1.36 6.45 16.27
N ALA A 87 1.13 5.61 17.29
CA ALA A 87 2.10 5.36 18.35
C ALA A 87 3.41 4.79 17.79
N ALA A 88 3.34 3.83 16.86
CA ALA A 88 4.52 3.27 16.19
C ALA A 88 5.29 4.32 15.39
N ALA A 89 4.59 5.20 14.66
CA ALA A 89 5.22 6.30 13.91
C ALA A 89 5.95 7.28 14.84
N TYR A 90 5.32 7.70 15.95
CA TYR A 90 5.97 8.56 16.94
C TYR A 90 7.15 7.88 17.63
N LEU A 91 7.03 6.59 17.94
CA LEU A 91 8.13 5.81 18.51
C LEU A 91 9.32 5.76 17.56
N ALA A 92 9.11 5.38 16.29
CA ALA A 92 10.15 5.34 15.27
C ALA A 92 10.82 6.70 15.08
N PHE A 93 10.01 7.78 15.02
CA PHE A 93 10.52 9.14 14.91
C PHE A 93 11.39 9.53 16.12
N SER A 94 10.93 9.26 17.35
CA SER A 94 11.69 9.56 18.57
C SER A 94 13.01 8.78 18.68
N MET A 95 13.04 7.57 18.14
CA MET A 95 14.20 6.68 18.17
C MET A 95 15.12 6.87 16.97
N SER A 96 14.79 7.77 16.03
CA SER A 96 15.49 7.91 14.75
C SER A 96 15.60 6.58 13.98
N LYS A 97 14.60 5.72 14.13
CA LYS A 97 14.51 4.43 13.44
C LYS A 97 13.83 4.59 12.08
N LYS A 98 14.18 3.71 11.15
CA LYS A 98 13.48 3.61 9.87
C LYS A 98 12.15 2.87 10.05
N ILE A 99 11.25 3.07 9.11
CA ILE A 99 9.96 2.40 9.05
C ILE A 99 9.79 1.72 7.70
N ASP A 100 9.01 0.66 7.72
CA ASP A 100 8.53 -0.04 6.54
C ASP A 100 7.00 0.18 6.49
N ILE A 101 6.48 0.53 5.32
CA ILE A 101 5.06 0.87 5.16
C ILE A 101 4.42 0.07 4.05
N TYR A 102 3.12 -0.15 4.19
CA TYR A 102 2.28 -0.57 3.09
C TYR A 102 1.06 0.33 2.96
N VAL A 103 0.72 0.58 1.71
CA VAL A 103 -0.42 1.37 1.31
C VAL A 103 -1.34 0.51 0.46
N ASP A 104 -2.64 0.71 0.60
CA ASP A 104 -3.67 -0.04 -0.12
C ASP A 104 -4.52 0.93 -0.94
N ASP A 105 -4.75 0.58 -2.20
CA ASP A 105 -5.51 1.37 -3.17
C ASP A 105 -7.02 1.41 -2.90
N VAL A 106 -7.51 0.55 -2.01
CA VAL A 106 -8.91 0.57 -1.55
C VAL A 106 -9.13 1.56 -0.41
N LEU A 107 -8.05 2.05 0.23
CA LEU A 107 -8.14 3.03 1.30
C LEU A 107 -8.30 4.46 0.76
N PRO A 108 -8.87 5.38 1.56
CA PRO A 108 -9.05 6.77 1.15
C PRO A 108 -7.72 7.46 0.79
N ILE A 109 -7.73 8.15 -0.35
CA ILE A 109 -6.60 8.98 -0.81
C ILE A 109 -6.88 10.43 -0.42
N ARG A 110 -5.91 11.07 0.24
CA ARG A 110 -6.04 12.45 0.75
C ARG A 110 -4.98 13.31 0.11
N GLY A 111 -5.37 14.33 -0.66
CA GLY A 111 -4.42 15.21 -1.34
C GLY A 111 -3.39 14.45 -2.19
N MET A 112 -3.83 13.49 -3.01
CA MET A 112 -2.99 12.59 -3.83
C MET A 112 -2.05 11.67 -3.04
N SER A 113 -2.14 11.63 -1.72
CA SER A 113 -1.30 10.81 -0.87
C SER A 113 -2.05 9.59 -0.35
N CYS A 114 -1.34 8.48 -0.19
CA CYS A 114 -1.93 7.21 0.21
C CYS A 114 -2.19 7.17 1.73
N GLU A 115 -3.20 6.41 2.14
CA GLU A 115 -3.36 5.97 3.52
C GLU A 115 -2.49 4.72 3.78
N VAL A 116 -1.83 4.69 4.93
CA VAL A 116 -1.01 3.57 5.38
C VAL A 116 -1.89 2.52 6.05
N SER A 117 -1.89 1.30 5.49
CA SER A 117 -2.60 0.15 6.06
C SER A 117 -1.81 -0.53 7.17
N TYR A 118 -0.48 -0.56 7.04
CA TYR A 118 0.42 -0.98 8.13
C TYR A 118 1.74 -0.22 8.09
N LEU A 119 2.32 -0.07 9.28
CA LEU A 119 3.62 0.55 9.52
C LEU A 119 4.35 -0.32 10.53
N ASP A 120 5.57 -0.70 10.20
CA ASP A 120 6.46 -1.42 11.11
C ASP A 120 7.75 -0.64 11.33
N ILE A 121 8.34 -0.80 12.52
CA ILE A 121 9.63 -0.19 12.84
C ILE A 121 10.71 -1.12 12.33
N SER A 122 11.50 -0.65 11.36
CA SER A 122 12.55 -1.46 10.78
C SER A 122 13.71 -1.58 11.77
N ASP A 123 14.21 -2.80 11.95
CA ASP A 123 15.38 -3.08 12.80
C ASP A 123 16.71 -2.64 12.15
N GLN A 124 16.68 -2.23 10.88
CA GLN A 124 17.84 -1.85 10.06
C GLN A 124 18.39 -0.45 10.34
#